data_AF-A0A1G9PKY0-F1
#
_entry.id   AF-A0A1G9PKY0-F1
#
_cell.length_a   1.000
_cell.length_b   1.000
_cell.length_c   1.000
_cell.angle_alpha   90.00
_cell.angle_beta   90.00
_cell.angle_gamma   90.00
#
_symmetry.space_group_name_H-M   'P 1'
#
loop_
_entity.id
_entity.type
_entity.pdbx_description
1 polymer ?
#
loop_
_entity_poly.entity_id
_entity_poly.type
_entity_poly.pdbx_seq_one_letter_code
_entity_poly.pdbx_strand_id
1 'polypeptide(L)'
;MDLFESELRVIEAAEELAATLGADDNHTVAAAAMDTSGVIHRAVNVYHFTGGPCAEFVVMGVAATAGAGPLVTMAAAGDGGRGLIPPCGRCRQAMLDLHPDVMVAVPGEWKPQLRPIRKLLPDTFFHPEANARRMLRFNKSYYGDVASGVKTTTIRYDDPVAVGPALFMFEDDEEHRTLEGAVTAVEHYRLDQLTPEQARLAPEASLAGLRQGLQRHYPDMPAEAHVSVVTFVLES
;
A
#
# COMPACT_ATOMS: atom_id res chain seq x y z
N MET A 1 5.43 -10.65 9.36
CA MET A 1 6.52 -10.11 8.53
C MET A 1 7.17 -8.97 9.29
N ASP A 2 8.47 -8.77 9.11
CA ASP A 2 9.12 -7.55 9.60
C ASP A 2 8.84 -6.41 8.62
N LEU A 3 8.83 -5.17 9.12
CA LEU A 3 8.61 -3.99 8.29
C LEU A 3 9.87 -3.72 7.46
N PHE A 4 9.69 -3.19 6.26
CA PHE A 4 10.79 -2.70 5.46
C PHE A 4 11.39 -1.44 6.11
N GLU A 5 12.67 -1.18 5.83
CA GLU A 5 13.36 0.02 6.33
C GLU A 5 12.64 1.30 5.89
N SER A 6 12.12 1.32 4.66
CA SER A 6 11.31 2.43 4.13
C SER A 6 10.01 2.66 4.91
N GLU A 7 9.37 1.60 5.42
CA GLU A 7 8.16 1.71 6.24
C GLU A 7 8.49 2.23 7.65
N LEU A 8 9.60 1.78 8.23
CA LEU A 8 10.10 2.27 9.52
C LEU A 8 10.42 3.76 9.46
N ARG A 9 11.08 4.22 8.39
CA ARG A 9 11.39 5.64 8.17
C ARG A 9 10.14 6.53 8.16
N VAL A 10 9.00 6.05 7.67
CA VAL A 10 7.73 6.81 7.71
C VAL A 10 7.19 6.92 9.13
N ILE A 11 7.26 5.84 9.91
CA ILE A 11 6.84 5.83 11.31
C ILE A 11 7.71 6.78 12.13
N GLU A 12 9.04 6.66 12.01
CA GLU A 12 10.01 7.53 12.67
C GLU A 12 9.77 9.01 12.30
N ALA A 13 9.55 9.32 11.03
CA ALA A 13 9.28 10.69 10.60
C ALA A 13 7.99 11.27 11.22
N ALA A 14 6.96 10.45 11.45
CA ALA A 14 5.74 10.90 12.13
C ALA A 14 6.00 11.13 13.63
N GLU A 15 6.66 10.17 14.31
CA GLU A 15 6.94 10.23 15.74
C GLU A 15 7.91 11.36 16.10
N GLU A 16 8.97 11.55 15.32
CA GLU A 16 9.90 12.67 15.47
C GLU A 16 9.21 14.02 15.35
N LEU A 17 8.31 14.18 14.37
CA LEU A 17 7.59 15.44 14.20
C LEU A 17 6.62 15.65 15.37
N ALA A 18 5.91 14.60 15.79
CA ALA A 18 5.02 14.65 16.95
C ALA A 18 5.74 15.05 18.23
N ALA A 19 6.98 14.59 18.43
CA ALA A 19 7.79 14.94 19.60
C ALA A 19 8.19 16.43 19.66
N THR A 20 8.10 17.16 18.54
CA THR A 20 8.34 18.61 18.50
C THR A 20 7.09 19.45 18.79
N LEU A 21 5.91 18.83 18.80
CA LEU A 21 4.65 19.48 19.12
C LEU A 21 4.64 19.74 20.63
N GLY A 22 4.86 21.00 21.00
CA GLY A 22 4.81 21.45 22.40
C GLY A 22 3.38 21.41 22.95
N ALA A 23 3.07 22.30 23.89
CA ALA A 23 1.75 22.35 24.53
C ALA A 23 0.66 23.07 23.70
N ASP A 24 0.63 22.87 22.37
CA ASP A 24 -0.37 23.51 21.50
C ASP A 24 -1.61 22.61 21.33
N ASP A 25 -2.71 23.03 21.95
CA ASP A 25 -3.98 22.28 21.91
C ASP A 25 -4.57 22.12 20.50
N ASN A 26 -4.15 22.93 19.52
CA ASN A 26 -4.66 22.86 18.15
C ASN A 26 -3.84 21.94 17.24
N HIS A 27 -2.57 21.69 17.59
CA HIS A 27 -1.59 20.98 16.77
C HIS A 27 -0.93 19.87 17.61
N THR A 28 -1.66 18.76 17.78
CA THR A 28 -1.31 17.69 18.72
C THR A 28 -0.96 16.36 18.04
N VAL A 29 -1.11 16.27 16.72
CA VAL A 29 -0.83 15.05 15.95
C VAL A 29 0.01 15.42 14.74
N ALA A 30 1.06 14.64 14.49
CA ALA A 30 1.83 14.66 13.26
C ALA A 30 1.53 13.43 12.41
N ALA A 31 1.75 13.55 11.10
CA ALA A 31 1.71 12.43 10.18
C ALA A 31 2.85 12.53 9.18
N ALA A 32 3.19 11.37 8.61
CA ALA A 32 4.13 11.26 7.52
C ALA A 32 3.60 10.26 6.48
N ALA A 33 3.87 10.52 5.20
CA ALA A 33 3.60 9.58 4.13
C ALA A 33 4.73 9.53 3.11
N MET A 34 5.04 8.33 2.62
CA MET A 34 6.00 8.13 1.55
C MET A 34 5.29 7.98 0.21
N ASP A 35 5.77 8.67 -0.81
CA ASP A 35 5.32 8.48 -2.19
C ASP A 35 6.11 7.39 -2.94
N THR A 36 5.75 7.15 -4.20
CA THR A 36 6.38 6.13 -5.04
C THR A 36 7.83 6.42 -5.41
N SER A 37 8.32 7.64 -5.17
CA SER A 37 9.71 8.05 -5.39
C SER A 37 10.54 8.01 -4.11
N GLY A 38 9.98 7.53 -2.99
CA GLY A 38 10.66 7.43 -1.70
C GLY A 38 10.72 8.75 -0.92
N VAL A 39 10.02 9.80 -1.37
CA VAL A 39 9.98 11.09 -0.67
C VAL A 39 8.98 11.01 0.47
N ILE A 40 9.40 11.40 1.67
CA ILE A 40 8.55 11.44 2.87
C ILE A 40 8.02 12.85 3.08
N HIS A 41 6.69 12.99 2.95
CA HIS A 41 5.93 14.21 3.21
C HIS A 41 5.44 14.21 4.65
N ARG A 42 5.59 15.32 5.37
CA ARG A 42 5.26 15.42 6.81
C ARG A 42 4.37 16.62 7.08
N ALA A 43 3.41 16.50 8.00
CA ALA A 43 2.57 17.61 8.41
C ALA A 43 1.95 17.38 9.80
N VAL A 44 1.31 18.43 10.33
CA VAL A 44 0.58 18.42 11.60
C VAL A 44 -0.91 18.64 11.38
N ASN A 45 -1.75 18.19 12.29
CA ASN A 45 -3.19 18.45 12.23
C ASN A 45 -3.48 19.94 12.44
N VAL A 46 -4.68 20.39 12.08
CA VAL A 46 -5.23 21.69 12.49
C VAL A 46 -6.58 21.44 13.11
N TYR A 47 -6.68 21.50 14.43
CA TYR A 47 -7.95 21.36 15.11
C TYR A 47 -8.87 22.55 14.82
N HIS A 48 -10.12 22.25 14.50
CA HIS A 48 -11.20 23.24 14.46
C HIS A 48 -12.55 22.51 14.56
N PHE A 49 -13.54 23.12 15.22
CA PHE A 49 -14.84 22.49 15.49
C PHE A 49 -15.64 22.14 14.23
N THR A 50 -15.39 22.82 13.11
CA THR A 50 -16.01 22.54 11.80
C THR A 50 -15.39 21.33 11.09
N GLY A 51 -14.52 20.59 11.77
CA GLY A 51 -13.78 19.48 11.19
C GLY A 51 -12.47 19.93 10.54
N GLY A 52 -11.64 20.67 11.27
CA GLY A 52 -10.27 20.95 10.81
C GLY A 52 -9.51 19.66 10.45
N PRO A 53 -8.56 19.71 9.50
CA PRO A 53 -7.93 18.51 8.94
C PRO A 53 -7.08 17.79 10.00
N CYS A 54 -7.17 16.46 10.00
CA CYS A 54 -6.20 15.62 10.70
C CYS A 54 -4.85 15.69 9.99
N ALA A 55 -3.77 15.28 10.66
CA ALA A 55 -2.43 15.37 10.10
C ALA A 55 -2.31 14.62 8.77
N GLU A 56 -2.97 13.46 8.61
CA GLU A 56 -2.95 12.67 7.38
C GLU A 56 -3.56 13.42 6.19
N PHE A 57 -4.61 14.23 6.42
CA PHE A 57 -5.18 15.10 5.38
C PHE A 57 -4.21 16.18 4.94
N VAL A 58 -3.53 16.80 5.90
CA VAL A 58 -2.55 17.85 5.60
C VAL A 58 -1.37 17.25 4.84
N VAL A 59 -0.90 16.05 5.21
CA VAL A 59 0.13 15.31 4.48
C VAL A 59 -0.28 15.02 3.04
N MET A 60 -1.51 14.54 2.79
CA MET A 60 -2.00 14.34 1.42
C MET A 60 -1.98 15.66 0.62
N GLY A 61 -2.35 16.78 1.23
CA GLY A 61 -2.28 18.10 0.60
C GLY A 61 -0.84 18.56 0.31
N VAL A 62 0.09 18.32 1.24
CA VAL A 62 1.53 18.62 1.06
C VAL A 62 2.12 17.78 -0.07
N ALA A 63 1.82 16.48 -0.10
CA ALA A 63 2.25 15.58 -1.16
C ALA A 63 1.71 16.03 -2.53
N ALA A 64 0.42 16.37 -2.60
CA ALA A 64 -0.19 16.90 -3.81
C ALA A 64 0.45 18.23 -4.27
N THR A 65 0.80 19.11 -3.32
CA THR A 65 1.51 20.37 -3.61
C THR A 65 2.90 20.12 -4.20
N ALA A 66 3.58 19.06 -3.75
CA ALA A 66 4.86 18.63 -4.28
C ALA A 66 4.76 17.90 -5.63
N GLY A 67 3.55 17.67 -6.15
CA GLY A 67 3.33 16.88 -7.37
C GLY A 67 3.58 15.39 -7.18
N ALA A 68 3.46 14.88 -5.94
CA ALA A 68 3.68 13.48 -5.63
C ALA A 68 2.66 12.57 -6.35
N GLY A 69 3.11 11.37 -6.70
CA GLY A 69 2.25 10.30 -7.19
C GLY A 69 1.45 9.62 -6.08
N PRO A 70 1.01 8.37 -6.29
CA PRO A 70 0.38 7.56 -5.25
C PRO A 70 1.23 7.51 -3.96
N LEU A 71 0.56 7.61 -2.80
CA LEU A 71 1.19 7.38 -1.51
C LEU A 71 1.24 5.88 -1.22
N VAL A 72 2.40 5.42 -0.76
CA VAL A 72 2.71 4.01 -0.54
C VAL A 72 2.48 3.61 0.92
N THR A 73 2.93 4.45 1.84
CA THR A 73 2.88 4.21 3.28
C THR A 73 2.47 5.48 4.02
N MET A 74 1.60 5.36 5.03
CA MET A 74 1.14 6.46 5.89
C MET A 74 1.29 6.08 7.37
N ALA A 75 1.74 7.02 8.20
CA ALA A 75 1.77 6.91 9.66
C ALA A 75 1.30 8.21 10.32
N ALA A 76 0.67 8.10 11.49
CA ALA A 76 0.28 9.24 12.33
C ALA A 76 0.72 8.99 13.77
N ALA A 77 1.22 10.02 14.45
CA ALA A 77 1.68 9.94 15.83
C ALA A 77 1.17 11.13 16.64
N GLY A 78 0.80 10.87 17.89
CA GLY A 78 0.39 11.92 18.84
C GLY A 78 1.59 12.51 19.58
N ASP A 79 1.48 13.80 19.94
CA ASP A 79 2.42 14.50 20.81
C ASP A 79 2.60 13.83 22.19
N GLY A 80 3.49 14.37 23.02
CA GLY A 80 3.57 14.00 24.43
C GLY A 80 3.91 12.52 24.70
N GLY A 81 4.56 11.85 23.73
CA GLY A 81 4.90 10.44 23.84
C GLY A 81 3.72 9.48 23.64
N ARG A 82 2.61 9.95 23.05
CA ARG A 82 1.48 9.08 22.70
C ARG A 82 1.81 8.06 21.59
N GLY A 83 2.86 8.34 20.81
CA GLY A 83 3.39 7.44 19.78
C GLY A 83 2.43 7.27 18.60
N LEU A 84 2.68 6.22 17.80
CA LEU A 84 1.84 5.83 16.67
C LEU A 84 0.35 5.68 17.07
N ILE A 85 -0.56 6.23 16.26
CA ILE A 85 -2.01 6.14 16.44
C ILE A 85 -2.71 5.68 15.15
N PRO A 86 -3.83 4.94 15.23
CA PRO A 86 -4.59 4.58 14.05
C PRO A 86 -5.30 5.80 13.45
N PRO A 87 -5.49 5.85 12.12
CA PRO A 87 -6.21 6.95 11.48
C PRO A 87 -7.69 6.97 11.90
N CYS A 88 -8.28 8.16 11.98
CA CYS A 88 -9.70 8.31 12.25
C CYS A 88 -10.55 7.90 11.03
N GLY A 89 -11.86 7.68 11.22
CA GLY A 89 -12.76 7.23 10.14
C GLY A 89 -12.75 8.14 8.90
N ARG A 90 -12.67 9.46 9.08
CA ARG A 90 -12.62 10.43 7.98
C ARG A 90 -11.32 10.31 7.17
N CYS A 91 -10.18 10.15 7.84
CA CYS A 91 -8.89 9.93 7.17
C CYS A 91 -8.88 8.59 6.43
N ARG A 92 -9.48 7.56 7.03
CA ARG A 92 -9.55 6.25 6.39
C ARG A 92 -10.30 6.30 5.05
N GLN A 93 -11.46 6.97 5.04
CA GLN A 93 -12.25 7.09 3.81
C GLN A 93 -11.51 7.90 2.75
N ALA A 94 -10.92 9.05 3.12
CA ALA A 94 -10.17 9.86 2.16
C ALA A 94 -8.94 9.13 1.60
N MET A 95 -8.21 8.38 2.43
CA MET A 95 -7.12 7.54 1.94
C MET A 95 -7.62 6.42 1.03
N LEU A 96 -8.75 5.78 1.34
CA LEU A 96 -9.34 4.77 0.47
C LEU A 96 -9.72 5.34 -0.90
N ASP A 97 -10.31 6.53 -0.93
CA ASP A 97 -10.78 7.14 -2.17
C ASP A 97 -9.63 7.72 -3.02
N LEU A 98 -8.58 8.26 -2.39
CA LEU A 98 -7.48 8.96 -3.07
C LEU A 98 -6.22 8.12 -3.27
N HIS A 99 -5.96 7.18 -2.35
CA HIS A 99 -4.77 6.32 -2.32
C HIS A 99 -5.15 4.88 -1.91
N PRO A 100 -6.01 4.19 -2.68
CA PRO A 100 -6.60 2.91 -2.28
C PRO A 100 -5.60 1.77 -2.02
N ASP A 101 -4.37 1.92 -2.52
CA ASP A 101 -3.28 0.95 -2.41
C ASP A 101 -2.24 1.33 -1.33
N VAL A 102 -2.53 2.35 -0.51
CA VAL A 102 -1.70 2.79 0.61
C VAL A 102 -1.74 1.77 1.76
N MET A 103 -0.58 1.53 2.35
CA MET A 103 -0.44 0.79 3.60
C MET A 103 -0.35 1.77 4.76
N VAL A 104 -1.08 1.49 5.83
CA VAL A 104 -1.17 2.37 7.00
C VAL A 104 -0.52 1.69 8.18
N ALA A 105 0.44 2.38 8.80
CA ALA A 105 1.02 1.95 10.05
C ALA A 105 0.02 2.16 11.19
N VAL A 106 -0.21 1.09 11.95
CA VAL A 106 -1.06 1.07 13.15
C VAL A 106 -0.32 0.41 14.31
N PRO A 107 -0.66 0.76 15.56
CA PRO A 107 -0.14 0.04 16.72
C PRO A 107 -0.46 -1.45 16.65
N GLY A 108 0.55 -2.29 16.86
CA GLY A 108 0.38 -3.73 17.11
C GLY A 108 0.67 -4.07 18.56
N GLU A 109 0.47 -5.33 18.93
CA GLU A 109 0.65 -5.81 20.32
C GLU A 109 2.09 -5.59 20.85
N TRP A 110 3.09 -5.78 20.00
CA TRP A 110 4.51 -5.67 20.36
C TRP A 110 5.32 -4.72 19.49
N LYS A 111 4.87 -4.51 18.25
CA LYS A 111 5.52 -3.65 17.25
C LYS A 111 4.48 -3.08 16.30
N PRO A 112 4.77 -1.96 15.60
CA PRO A 112 3.90 -1.45 14.55
C PRO A 112 3.56 -2.51 13.50
N GLN A 113 2.37 -2.39 12.93
CA GLN A 113 1.89 -3.24 11.84
C GLN A 113 1.43 -2.38 10.68
N LEU A 114 1.69 -2.83 9.46
CA LEU A 114 1.18 -2.21 8.25
C LEU A 114 -0.12 -2.93 7.84
N ARG A 115 -1.17 -2.15 7.57
CA ARG A 115 -2.46 -2.64 7.11
C ARG A 115 -2.86 -1.92 5.83
N PRO A 116 -3.32 -2.63 4.77
CA PRO A 116 -3.86 -1.94 3.61
C PRO A 116 -5.10 -1.15 4.02
N ILE A 117 -5.28 0.05 3.47
CA ILE A 117 -6.33 0.97 3.93
C ILE A 117 -7.72 0.35 3.94
N ARG A 118 -8.05 -0.46 2.92
CA ARG A 118 -9.33 -1.19 2.82
C ARG A 118 -9.63 -2.12 4.00
N LYS A 119 -8.61 -2.61 4.72
CA LYS A 119 -8.80 -3.47 5.91
C LYS A 119 -9.09 -2.67 7.17
N LEU A 120 -8.93 -1.35 7.13
CA LEU A 120 -9.28 -0.46 8.24
C LEU A 120 -10.74 0.04 8.15
N LEU A 121 -11.48 -0.31 7.09
CA LEU A 121 -12.88 0.04 6.86
C LEU A 121 -13.68 -1.19 6.40
N PRO A 122 -14.20 -2.03 7.33
CA PRO A 122 -15.11 -3.11 6.97
C PRO A 122 -16.42 -2.55 6.38
N ASP A 123 -16.96 -3.23 5.37
CA ASP A 123 -18.23 -2.88 4.68
C ASP A 123 -18.30 -1.40 4.23
N THR A 124 -17.18 -0.93 3.70
CA THR A 124 -16.99 0.48 3.32
C THR A 124 -17.76 0.90 2.07
N PHE A 125 -18.04 2.19 1.99
CA PHE A 125 -18.53 2.84 0.78
C PHE A 125 -17.35 3.07 -0.18
N PHE A 126 -17.50 2.61 -1.43
CA PHE A 126 -16.58 2.94 -2.50
C PHE A 126 -17.18 4.07 -3.34
N HIS A 127 -16.49 5.21 -3.42
CA HIS A 127 -16.94 6.33 -4.22
C HIS A 127 -16.92 5.96 -5.72
N PRO A 128 -18.06 5.92 -6.44
CA PRO A 128 -18.12 5.40 -7.81
C PRO A 128 -17.24 6.15 -8.81
N GLU A 129 -17.05 7.45 -8.60
CA GLU A 129 -16.23 8.30 -9.48
C GLU A 129 -14.78 8.45 -8.99
N ALA A 130 -14.37 7.75 -7.92
CA ALA A 130 -12.97 7.78 -7.51
C ALA A 130 -12.11 7.16 -8.60
N ASN A 131 -11.17 7.96 -9.11
CA ASN A 131 -10.28 7.61 -10.22
C ASN A 131 -8.81 7.65 -9.77
N ALA A 132 -8.58 7.32 -8.50
CA ALA A 132 -7.24 7.26 -7.93
C ALA A 132 -6.35 6.32 -8.75
N ARG A 133 -5.14 6.81 -9.04
CA ARG A 133 -4.14 6.04 -9.75
C ARG A 133 -3.78 4.79 -8.94
N ARG A 134 -3.94 3.62 -9.56
CA ARG A 134 -3.70 2.32 -8.95
C ARG A 134 -2.20 2.00 -8.93
N MET A 135 -1.80 1.25 -7.92
CA MET A 135 -0.45 0.73 -7.79
C MET A 135 -0.49 -0.79 -7.59
N LEU A 136 0.35 -1.51 -8.32
CA LEU A 136 0.54 -2.95 -8.17
C LEU A 136 1.93 -3.21 -7.59
N ARG A 137 1.98 -3.83 -6.41
CA ARG A 137 3.21 -4.08 -5.65
C ARG A 137 3.88 -5.39 -6.06
N PHE A 138 5.19 -5.38 -6.24
CA PHE A 138 6.01 -6.53 -6.55
C PHE A 138 7.16 -6.64 -5.58
N ASN A 139 7.66 -7.84 -5.33
CA ASN A 139 8.97 -7.99 -4.72
C ASN A 139 10.05 -7.43 -5.67
N LYS A 140 11.04 -6.70 -5.15
CA LYS A 140 12.14 -6.13 -5.95
C LYS A 140 12.88 -7.09 -6.87
N SER A 141 12.96 -8.37 -6.51
CA SER A 141 13.59 -9.40 -7.35
C SER A 141 12.92 -9.54 -8.72
N TYR A 142 11.64 -9.16 -8.85
CA TYR A 142 10.92 -9.22 -10.12
C TYR A 142 11.15 -8.03 -11.04
N TYR A 143 11.91 -7.02 -10.64
CA TYR A 143 12.12 -5.81 -11.46
C TYR A 143 12.61 -6.15 -12.87
N GLY A 144 13.70 -6.93 -12.98
CA GLY A 144 14.28 -7.28 -14.28
C GLY A 144 13.32 -8.06 -15.19
N ASP A 145 12.58 -9.02 -14.62
CA ASP A 145 11.64 -9.85 -15.38
C ASP A 145 10.41 -9.04 -15.85
N VAL A 146 9.92 -8.13 -15.02
CA VAL A 146 8.82 -7.23 -15.39
C VAL A 146 9.30 -6.23 -16.45
N ALA A 147 10.43 -5.56 -16.21
CA ALA A 147 11.02 -4.56 -17.12
C ALA A 147 11.34 -5.12 -18.51
N SER A 148 11.75 -6.39 -18.60
CA SER A 148 12.03 -7.07 -19.87
C SER A 148 10.80 -7.67 -20.55
N GLY A 149 9.63 -7.63 -19.91
CA GLY A 149 8.40 -8.25 -20.41
C GLY A 149 8.38 -9.78 -20.32
N VAL A 150 9.36 -10.39 -19.65
CA VAL A 150 9.38 -11.84 -19.39
C VAL A 150 8.25 -12.22 -18.42
N LYS A 151 8.03 -11.41 -17.38
CA LYS A 151 6.95 -11.60 -16.41
C LYS A 151 5.80 -10.65 -16.73
N THR A 152 4.68 -11.22 -17.18
CA THR A 152 3.44 -10.49 -17.51
C THR A 152 2.25 -10.93 -16.67
N THR A 153 2.47 -11.81 -15.70
CA THR A 153 1.44 -12.30 -14.78
C THR A 153 1.91 -12.34 -13.34
N THR A 154 0.95 -12.18 -12.43
CA THR A 154 1.14 -12.32 -10.99
C THR A 154 -0.12 -12.90 -10.34
N ILE A 155 0.02 -13.59 -9.21
CA ILE A 155 -1.10 -14.19 -8.49
C ILE A 155 -1.25 -13.46 -7.15
N ARG A 156 -2.48 -13.06 -6.85
CA ARG A 156 -2.84 -12.25 -5.69
C ARG A 156 -3.83 -12.98 -4.79
N TYR A 157 -3.61 -12.94 -3.49
CA TYR A 157 -4.53 -13.44 -2.48
C TYR A 157 -4.91 -12.31 -1.54
N ASP A 158 -6.23 -12.13 -1.34
CA ASP A 158 -6.79 -11.03 -0.53
C ASP A 158 -6.08 -9.70 -0.83
N ASP A 159 -5.94 -9.37 -2.11
CA ASP A 159 -5.30 -8.17 -2.62
C ASP A 159 -6.01 -7.79 -3.94
N PRO A 160 -7.13 -7.05 -3.86
CA PRO A 160 -8.00 -6.78 -4.99
C PRO A 160 -7.31 -5.85 -5.98
N VAL A 161 -7.32 -6.24 -7.25
CA VAL A 161 -6.72 -5.49 -8.36
C VAL A 161 -7.81 -5.18 -9.38
N ALA A 162 -7.80 -3.95 -9.92
CA ALA A 162 -8.71 -3.53 -10.98
C ALA A 162 -7.99 -3.54 -12.34
N VAL A 163 -8.74 -3.81 -13.41
CA VAL A 163 -8.29 -3.63 -14.79
C VAL A 163 -8.13 -2.13 -15.08
N GLY A 164 -7.07 -1.75 -15.77
CA GLY A 164 -6.77 -0.36 -16.14
C GLY A 164 -5.32 0.04 -15.92
N PRO A 165 -4.99 1.33 -16.11
CA PRO A 165 -3.66 1.87 -15.86
C PRO A 165 -3.22 1.66 -14.41
N ALA A 166 -1.97 1.26 -14.22
CA ALA A 166 -1.40 1.02 -12.91
C ALA A 166 0.11 1.29 -12.90
N LEU A 167 0.58 1.85 -11.79
CA LEU A 167 2.01 1.97 -11.53
C LEU A 167 2.52 0.67 -10.91
N PHE A 168 3.60 0.09 -11.43
CA PHE A 168 4.23 -1.08 -10.85
C PHE A 168 5.33 -0.64 -9.90
N MET A 169 5.15 -0.92 -8.62
CA MET A 169 6.10 -0.58 -7.57
C MET A 169 6.82 -1.84 -7.07
N PHE A 170 8.11 -1.70 -6.79
CA PHE A 170 8.96 -2.77 -6.30
C PHE A 170 9.33 -2.51 -4.83
N GLU A 171 8.82 -3.35 -3.95
CA GLU A 171 8.98 -3.21 -2.50
C GLU A 171 10.42 -3.45 -2.10
N ASP A 172 10.91 -2.63 -1.15
CA ASP A 172 12.27 -2.70 -0.60
C ASP A 172 13.39 -2.44 -1.64
N ASP A 173 13.04 -1.76 -2.74
CA ASP A 173 13.99 -1.29 -3.75
C ASP A 173 14.58 0.06 -3.34
N GLU A 174 15.89 0.11 -3.06
CA GLU A 174 16.59 1.33 -2.61
C GLU A 174 16.52 2.46 -3.63
N GLU A 175 16.48 2.11 -4.92
CA GLU A 175 16.35 3.06 -6.04
C GLU A 175 14.90 3.55 -6.24
N HIS A 176 13.93 2.97 -5.52
CA HIS A 176 12.50 3.27 -5.65
C HIS A 176 12.03 3.21 -7.12
N ARG A 177 12.52 2.23 -7.87
CA ARG A 177 12.16 2.11 -9.29
C ARG A 177 10.69 1.77 -9.42
N THR A 178 10.08 2.34 -10.44
CA THR A 178 8.70 2.08 -10.82
C THR A 178 8.62 1.89 -12.33
N LEU A 179 7.59 1.18 -12.78
CA LEU A 179 7.31 1.00 -14.19
C LEU A 179 5.85 1.37 -14.46
N GLU A 180 5.60 1.98 -15.61
CA GLU A 180 4.25 2.28 -16.07
C GLU A 180 3.68 1.09 -16.83
N GLY A 181 2.42 0.78 -16.57
CA GLY A 181 1.76 -0.37 -17.17
C GLY A 181 0.26 -0.34 -17.02
N ALA A 182 -0.36 -1.42 -17.48
CA ALA A 182 -1.79 -1.64 -17.32
C ALA A 182 -2.08 -3.07 -16.94
N VAL A 183 -3.02 -3.26 -16.02
CA VAL A 183 -3.65 -4.55 -15.77
C VAL A 183 -4.69 -4.77 -16.87
N THR A 184 -4.54 -5.85 -17.62
CA THR A 184 -5.39 -6.15 -18.79
C THR A 184 -6.44 -7.20 -18.50
N ALA A 185 -6.21 -8.07 -17.52
CA ALA A 185 -7.17 -9.07 -17.07
C ALA A 185 -6.96 -9.44 -15.60
N VAL A 186 -8.07 -9.75 -14.91
CA VAL A 186 -8.08 -10.31 -13.56
C VAL A 186 -9.04 -11.49 -13.57
N GLU A 187 -8.50 -12.70 -13.39
CA GLU A 187 -9.27 -13.94 -13.41
C GLU A 187 -9.20 -14.60 -12.03
N HIS A 188 -10.32 -15.13 -11.54
CA HIS A 188 -10.42 -15.70 -10.19
C HIS A 188 -10.51 -17.22 -10.23
N TYR A 189 -9.68 -17.88 -9.43
CA TYR A 189 -9.65 -19.33 -9.33
C TYR A 189 -9.50 -19.79 -7.89
N ARG A 190 -9.94 -21.01 -7.60
CA ARG A 190 -9.52 -21.71 -6.39
C ARG A 190 -8.10 -22.23 -6.56
N LEU A 191 -7.25 -22.00 -5.56
CA LEU A 191 -5.82 -22.35 -5.61
C LEU A 191 -5.58 -23.86 -5.77
N ASP A 192 -6.41 -24.69 -5.16
CA ASP A 192 -6.34 -26.15 -5.24
C ASP A 192 -6.72 -26.71 -6.62
N GLN A 193 -7.49 -25.94 -7.40
CA GLN A 193 -7.98 -26.29 -8.74
C GLN A 193 -7.22 -25.58 -9.88
N LEU A 194 -6.30 -24.67 -9.56
CA LEU A 194 -5.54 -23.87 -10.52
C LEU A 194 -4.68 -24.76 -11.43
N THR A 195 -4.80 -24.62 -12.76
CA THR A 195 -3.97 -25.34 -13.74
C THR A 195 -2.69 -24.57 -14.09
N PRO A 196 -1.65 -25.22 -14.65
CA PRO A 196 -0.44 -24.54 -15.10
C PRO A 196 -0.71 -23.48 -16.17
N GLU A 197 -1.67 -23.74 -17.07
CA GLU A 197 -2.08 -22.81 -18.13
C GLU A 197 -2.76 -21.57 -17.54
N GLN A 198 -3.67 -21.75 -16.59
CA GLN A 198 -4.34 -20.64 -15.88
C GLN A 198 -3.34 -19.80 -15.09
N ALA A 199 -2.38 -20.45 -14.44
CA ALA A 199 -1.29 -19.78 -13.72
C ALA A 199 -0.24 -19.15 -14.65
N ARG A 200 -0.31 -19.42 -15.96
CA ARG A 200 0.70 -19.08 -16.97
C ARG A 200 2.13 -19.44 -16.54
N LEU A 201 2.28 -20.63 -15.99
CA LEU A 201 3.58 -21.13 -15.56
C LEU A 201 4.47 -21.41 -16.78
N ALA A 202 5.75 -21.10 -16.64
CA ALA A 202 6.76 -21.55 -17.58
C ALA A 202 6.82 -23.10 -17.59
N PRO A 203 7.20 -23.74 -18.71
CA PRO A 203 7.17 -25.20 -18.85
C PRO A 203 7.93 -25.98 -17.75
N GLU A 204 8.98 -25.39 -17.21
CA GLU A 204 9.82 -25.93 -16.15
C GLU A 204 9.28 -25.69 -14.72
N ALA A 205 8.29 -24.80 -14.58
CA ALA A 205 7.71 -24.46 -13.28
C ALA A 205 6.59 -25.43 -12.90
N SER A 206 6.48 -25.75 -11.61
CA SER A 206 5.44 -26.64 -11.08
C SER A 206 4.42 -25.89 -10.23
N LEU A 207 3.17 -26.36 -10.23
CA LEU A 207 2.12 -25.84 -9.34
C LEU A 207 2.48 -26.00 -7.86
N ALA A 208 3.18 -27.08 -7.50
CA ALA A 208 3.66 -27.28 -6.13
C ALA A 208 4.66 -26.18 -5.72
N GLY A 209 5.61 -25.84 -6.60
CA GLY A 209 6.55 -24.74 -6.38
C GLY A 209 5.85 -23.39 -6.30
N LEU A 210 4.89 -23.12 -7.18
CA LEU A 210 4.06 -21.92 -7.15
C LEU A 210 3.31 -21.78 -5.82
N ARG A 211 2.62 -22.82 -5.37
CA ARG A 211 1.88 -22.83 -4.09
C ARG A 211 2.82 -22.58 -2.91
N GLN A 212 4.01 -23.18 -2.92
CA GLN A 212 5.01 -22.93 -1.88
C GLN A 212 5.50 -21.47 -1.90
N GLY A 213 5.71 -20.89 -3.08
CA GLY A 213 6.06 -19.47 -3.23
C GLY A 213 4.96 -18.55 -2.69
N LEU A 214 3.71 -18.83 -3.04
CA LEU A 214 2.56 -18.08 -2.54
C LEU A 214 2.41 -18.19 -1.03
N GLN A 215 2.62 -19.37 -0.42
CA GLN A 215 2.54 -19.52 1.04
C GLN A 215 3.63 -18.71 1.76
N ARG A 216 4.82 -18.56 1.17
CA ARG A 216 5.87 -17.71 1.75
C ARG A 216 5.47 -16.24 1.75
N HIS A 217 4.76 -15.79 0.71
CA HIS A 217 4.31 -14.41 0.58
C HIS A 217 3.00 -14.13 1.35
N TYR A 218 2.11 -15.11 1.41
CA TYR A 218 0.83 -15.09 2.11
C TYR A 218 0.77 -16.23 3.15
N PRO A 219 1.44 -16.09 4.32
CA PRO A 219 1.54 -17.16 5.32
C PRO A 219 0.20 -17.68 5.82
N ASP A 220 -0.81 -16.82 5.87
CA ASP A 220 -2.15 -17.14 6.38
C ASP A 220 -3.12 -17.60 5.27
N MET A 221 -2.65 -17.76 4.03
CA MET A 221 -3.49 -18.20 2.91
C MET A 221 -3.89 -19.68 3.09
N PRO A 222 -5.19 -20.01 3.08
CA PRO A 222 -5.64 -21.40 3.15
C PRO A 222 -5.40 -22.14 1.83
N ALA A 223 -5.31 -23.48 1.88
CA ALA A 223 -5.06 -24.30 0.69
C ALA A 223 -6.15 -24.15 -0.40
N GLU A 224 -7.38 -23.89 0.01
CA GLU A 224 -8.57 -23.68 -0.82
C GLU A 224 -8.88 -22.18 -1.05
N ALA A 225 -7.89 -21.32 -0.87
CA ALA A 225 -8.01 -19.89 -1.11
C ALA A 225 -8.50 -19.58 -2.52
N HIS A 226 -9.31 -18.53 -2.64
CA HIS A 226 -9.57 -17.89 -3.92
C HIS A 226 -8.47 -16.89 -4.22
N VAL A 227 -7.80 -17.08 -5.35
CA VAL A 227 -6.70 -16.24 -5.81
C VAL A 227 -7.08 -15.56 -7.12
N SER A 228 -6.48 -14.41 -7.39
CA SER A 228 -6.64 -13.68 -8.64
C SER A 228 -5.37 -13.83 -9.46
N VAL A 229 -5.49 -14.36 -10.67
CA VAL A 229 -4.43 -14.31 -11.68
C VAL A 229 -4.58 -12.98 -12.41
N VAL A 230 -3.60 -12.11 -12.23
CA VAL A 230 -3.55 -10.76 -12.79
C VAL A 230 -2.61 -10.78 -13.99
N THR A 231 -3.14 -10.46 -15.16
CA THR A 231 -2.36 -10.26 -16.38
C THR A 231 -2.13 -8.77 -16.58
N PHE A 232 -0.91 -8.40 -16.92
CA PHE A 232 -0.51 -7.01 -17.10
C PHE A 232 0.49 -6.84 -18.24
N VAL A 233 0.62 -5.61 -18.71
CA VAL A 233 1.56 -5.19 -19.75
C VAL A 233 2.26 -3.90 -19.31
N LEU A 234 3.48 -3.67 -19.81
CA LEU A 234 4.15 -2.38 -19.67
C LEU A 234 3.63 -1.41 -20.73
N GLU A 235 3.58 -0.12 -20.39
CA GLU A 235 3.37 0.94 -21.36
C GLU A 235 4.63 1.10 -22.23
N SER A 236 4.41 1.44 -23.51
CA SER A 236 5.46 1.57 -24.54
C SER A 236 6.14 2.92 -24.51
#